data_AF-A0AAD3CXL2-F1
#
_entry.id   AF-A0AAD3CXL2-F1
#
_cell.length_a   1.000
_cell.length_b   1.000
_cell.length_c   1.000
_cell.angle_alpha   90.00
_cell.angle_beta   90.00
_cell.angle_gamma   90.00
#
_symmetry.space_group_name_H-M   'P 1'
#
loop_
_entity.id
_entity.type
_entity.pdbx_description
1 polymer ?
#
loop_
_entity_poly.entity_id
_entity_poly.type
_entity_poly.pdbx_seq_one_letter_code
_entity_poly.pdbx_strand_id
1 'polypeptide(L)'
;MKKAAKSVKNTAKSTATKLIQVPQKVGAKILSVPEAVIGTLSKKQSEDSRPECRSTIDFISREIIEEQDRNQLVRQSQTECMKEVTTHLVSYLGQHPEATYEEWIASLHPDNAEYSDGRIDHRFYVEDSDHRKLWNECMEEVLNCPDRIVKTSTEPPSYNRK
;
A
#
# COMPACT_ATOMS: atom_id res chain seq x y z
N MET A 1 -60.46 6.02 -22.03
CA MET A 1 -59.67 5.29 -21.03
C MET A 1 -58.24 5.81 -21.07
N LYS A 2 -57.78 6.52 -20.04
CA LYS A 2 -56.46 7.17 -19.97
C LYS A 2 -55.45 6.18 -19.35
N LYS A 3 -54.32 5.89 -20.01
CA LYS A 3 -53.18 5.18 -19.40
C LYS A 3 -51.99 6.12 -19.34
N ALA A 4 -51.51 6.33 -18.12
CA ALA A 4 -50.43 7.24 -17.75
C ALA A 4 -49.06 6.62 -18.04
N ALA A 5 -48.13 7.45 -18.54
CA ALA A 5 -46.73 7.13 -18.71
C ALA A 5 -46.03 7.07 -17.33
N LYS A 6 -45.33 5.97 -17.03
CA LYS A 6 -44.56 5.79 -15.80
C LYS A 6 -43.08 6.04 -16.11
N SER A 7 -42.57 7.14 -15.57
CA SER A 7 -41.16 7.54 -15.60
C SER A 7 -40.31 6.59 -14.75
N VAL A 8 -39.36 5.91 -15.38
CA VAL A 8 -38.38 5.02 -14.74
C VAL A 8 -37.18 5.88 -14.32
N LYS A 9 -36.93 5.96 -13.01
CA LYS A 9 -35.77 6.66 -12.45
C LYS A 9 -34.68 5.63 -12.12
N ASN A 10 -33.55 5.74 -12.81
CA ASN A 10 -32.35 4.94 -12.57
C ASN A 10 -31.73 5.31 -11.22
N THR A 11 -31.52 4.31 -10.36
CA THR A 11 -30.80 4.45 -9.08
C THR A 11 -29.49 3.68 -9.17
N ALA A 12 -28.43 4.38 -9.60
CA ALA A 12 -27.07 3.87 -9.48
C ALA A 12 -26.62 4.01 -8.03
N LYS A 13 -26.48 2.89 -7.32
CA LYS A 13 -25.83 2.82 -6.01
C LYS A 13 -24.32 2.77 -6.24
N SER A 14 -23.65 3.92 -6.11
CA SER A 14 -22.19 4.00 -6.08
C SER A 14 -21.73 3.82 -4.63
N THR A 15 -21.10 2.69 -4.33
CA THR A 15 -20.47 2.36 -3.05
C THR A 15 -19.16 3.11 -2.96
N ALA A 16 -19.17 4.27 -2.30
CA ALA A 16 -17.98 5.06 -2.00
C ALA A 16 -17.14 4.35 -0.94
N THR A 17 -16.05 3.71 -1.36
CA THR A 17 -15.08 3.08 -0.45
C THR A 17 -14.24 4.17 0.23
N LYS A 18 -14.60 4.47 1.48
CA LYS A 18 -13.73 4.94 2.58
C LYS A 18 -12.44 5.66 2.16
N LEU A 19 -12.56 6.95 1.87
CA LEU A 19 -11.43 7.89 2.01
C LEU A 19 -10.98 7.87 3.47
N ILE A 20 -9.73 7.46 3.70
CA ILE A 20 -9.04 7.60 4.98
C ILE A 20 -8.94 9.10 5.26
N GLN A 21 -9.85 9.60 6.10
CA GLN A 21 -9.90 10.98 6.52
C GLN A 21 -8.80 11.20 7.56
N VAL A 22 -7.61 11.56 7.11
CA VAL A 22 -6.54 12.02 8.00
C VAL A 22 -6.96 13.40 8.54
N PRO A 23 -7.17 13.58 9.85
CA PRO A 23 -7.54 14.88 10.39
C PRO A 23 -6.33 15.81 10.36
N GLN A 24 -6.19 16.60 9.30
CA GLN A 24 -5.36 17.79 9.34
C GLN A 24 -6.06 18.83 10.21
N LYS A 25 -5.55 19.05 11.42
CA LYS A 25 -5.94 20.20 12.25
C LYS A 25 -5.43 21.48 11.59
N VAL A 26 -6.20 22.03 10.65
CA VAL A 26 -6.02 23.40 10.18
C VAL A 26 -6.45 24.30 11.34
N GLY A 27 -5.48 24.86 12.04
CA GLY A 27 -5.70 25.84 13.11
C GLY A 27 -6.31 27.12 12.51
N ALA A 28 -7.63 27.22 12.49
CA ALA A 28 -8.34 28.45 12.19
C ALA A 28 -8.26 29.40 13.41
N LYS A 29 -7.11 30.05 13.59
CA LYS A 29 -7.06 31.31 14.34
C LYS A 29 -7.18 32.42 13.31
N ILE A 30 -8.40 32.91 13.08
CA ILE A 30 -8.62 34.09 12.26
C ILE A 30 -8.02 35.27 13.05
N LEU A 31 -6.79 35.64 12.71
CA LEU A 31 -6.19 36.90 13.14
C LEU A 31 -6.97 38.02 12.45
N SER A 32 -7.79 38.75 13.21
CA SER A 32 -8.39 39.99 12.71
C SER A 32 -7.27 41.02 12.54
N VAL A 33 -7.00 41.40 11.29
CA VAL A 33 -6.02 42.42 10.97
C VAL A 33 -6.69 43.80 11.10
N PRO A 34 -6.14 44.73 11.89
CA PRO A 34 -6.67 46.09 11.99
C PRO A 34 -6.69 46.78 10.63
N GLU A 35 -7.77 47.48 10.32
CA GLU A 35 -8.02 48.15 9.02
C GLU A 35 -6.91 49.14 8.62
N ALA A 36 -6.23 49.73 9.61
CA ALA A 36 -5.09 50.62 9.40
C ALA A 36 -3.87 49.94 8.71
N VAL A 37 -3.74 48.61 8.84
CA VAL A 37 -2.68 47.82 8.20
C VAL A 37 -3.03 47.51 6.73
N ILE A 38 -4.33 47.39 6.42
CA ILE A 38 -4.82 47.11 5.07
C ILE A 38 -4.57 48.33 4.15
N GLY A 39 -4.80 49.55 4.66
CA GLY A 39 -4.60 50.79 3.89
C GLY A 39 -3.15 51.08 3.51
N THR A 40 -2.17 50.58 4.26
CA THR A 40 -0.73 50.77 3.97
C THR A 40 -0.15 49.71 3.04
N LEU A 41 -0.76 48.52 2.94
CA LEU A 41 -0.34 47.45 2.02
C LEU A 41 -0.75 47.72 0.57
N SER A 42 -1.86 48.42 0.33
CA SER A 42 -2.30 48.76 -1.03
C SER A 42 -1.38 49.76 -1.75
N LYS A 43 -0.50 50.47 -1.03
CA LYS A 43 0.40 51.49 -1.60
C LYS A 43 1.85 51.01 -1.82
N LYS A 44 2.17 49.76 -1.50
CA LYS A 44 3.50 49.14 -1.67
C LYS A 44 3.50 47.94 -2.63
N GLN A 45 2.50 47.81 -3.50
CA GLN A 45 2.53 46.87 -4.64
C GLN A 45 2.93 47.60 -5.92
N SER A 46 4.13 48.17 -5.93
CA SER A 46 4.84 48.47 -7.16
C SER A 46 6.27 47.98 -6.98
N GLU A 47 6.73 47.23 -7.98
CA GLU A 47 8.11 46.78 -8.22
C GLU A 47 8.50 45.38 -7.72
N ASP A 48 8.28 44.42 -8.64
CA ASP A 48 9.37 43.69 -9.30
C ASP A 48 10.13 42.59 -8.51
N SER A 49 9.42 41.54 -8.07
CA SER A 49 10.03 40.25 -7.67
C SER A 49 9.10 39.04 -7.83
N ARG A 50 7.92 39.21 -8.47
CA ARG A 50 6.79 38.26 -8.44
C ARG A 50 6.78 37.11 -9.48
N PRO A 51 7.45 37.16 -10.65
CA PRO A 51 7.35 36.07 -11.63
C PRO A 51 8.25 34.87 -11.29
N GLU A 52 9.45 35.10 -10.73
CA GLU A 52 10.40 34.03 -10.39
C GLU A 52 9.85 33.11 -9.29
N CYS A 53 9.32 33.69 -8.20
CA CYS A 53 8.74 32.92 -7.09
C CYS A 53 7.56 32.05 -7.54
N ARG A 54 6.78 32.48 -8.55
CA ARG A 54 5.67 31.68 -9.10
C ARG A 54 6.19 30.52 -9.94
N SER A 55 7.24 30.74 -10.75
CA SER A 55 7.88 29.70 -11.54
C SER A 55 8.54 28.60 -10.69
N THR A 56 9.17 28.97 -9.56
CA THR A 56 9.76 27.99 -8.62
C THR A 56 8.69 27.13 -7.95
N ILE A 57 7.56 27.73 -7.54
CA ILE A 57 6.45 26.98 -6.94
C ILE A 57 5.83 26.02 -7.96
N ASP A 58 5.63 26.45 -9.19
CA ASP A 58 5.08 25.60 -10.26
C ASP A 58 6.02 24.44 -10.61
N PHE A 59 7.34 24.68 -10.56
CA PHE A 59 8.36 23.64 -10.73
C PHE A 59 8.32 22.61 -9.60
N ILE A 60 8.37 23.07 -8.33
CA ILE A 60 8.33 22.18 -7.15
C ILE A 60 7.02 21.38 -7.12
N SER A 61 5.89 22.02 -7.42
CA SER A 61 4.58 21.35 -7.42
C SER A 61 4.54 20.23 -8.45
N ARG A 62 5.13 20.46 -9.63
CA ARG A 62 5.24 19.43 -10.68
C ARG A 62 6.13 18.27 -10.25
N GLU A 63 7.29 18.57 -9.67
CA GLU A 63 8.21 17.54 -9.18
C GLU A 63 7.58 16.68 -8.09
N ILE A 64 6.82 17.28 -7.16
CA ILE A 64 6.07 16.57 -6.13
C ILE A 64 5.02 15.64 -6.75
N ILE A 65 4.25 16.12 -7.74
CA ILE A 65 3.23 15.32 -8.42
C ILE A 65 3.89 14.14 -9.15
N GLU A 66 4.97 14.37 -9.90
CA GLU A 66 5.68 13.33 -10.63
C GLU A 66 6.31 12.28 -9.69
N GLU A 67 6.86 12.70 -8.55
CA GLU A 67 7.35 11.79 -7.51
C GLU A 67 6.22 11.00 -6.86
N GLN A 68 5.06 11.62 -6.61
CA GLN A 68 3.88 10.93 -6.09
C GLN A 68 3.37 9.87 -7.08
N ASP A 69 3.31 10.19 -8.36
CA ASP A 69 2.88 9.27 -9.42
C ASP A 69 3.83 8.07 -9.52
N ARG A 70 5.16 8.31 -9.48
CA ARG A 70 6.16 7.24 -9.46
C ARG A 70 6.00 6.34 -8.24
N ASN A 71 5.82 6.91 -7.05
CA ASN A 71 5.62 6.13 -5.84
C ASN A 71 4.29 5.35 -5.86
N GLN A 72 3.24 5.92 -6.46
CA GLN A 72 1.98 5.24 -6.61
C GLN A 72 2.12 4.02 -7.54
N LEU A 73 2.85 4.15 -8.65
CA LEU A 73 3.10 3.06 -9.57
C LEU A 73 3.87 1.91 -8.89
N VAL A 74 4.90 2.23 -8.12
CA VAL A 74 5.67 1.22 -7.35
C VAL A 74 4.77 0.47 -6.37
N ARG A 75 3.94 1.20 -5.60
CA ARG A 75 3.01 0.59 -4.65
C ARG A 75 1.98 -0.30 -5.33
N GLN A 76 1.47 0.11 -6.50
CA GLN A 76 0.54 -0.70 -7.28
C GLN A 76 1.19 -2.01 -7.74
N SER A 77 2.40 -1.94 -8.29
CA SER A 77 3.15 -3.13 -8.72
C SER A 77 3.43 -4.09 -7.55
N GLN A 78 3.87 -3.57 -6.40
CA GLN A 78 4.06 -4.38 -5.19
C GLN A 78 2.75 -5.04 -4.73
N THR A 79 1.65 -4.29 -4.74
CA THR A 79 0.33 -4.80 -4.34
C THR A 79 -0.15 -5.92 -5.28
N GLU A 80 0.06 -5.77 -6.58
CA GLU A 80 -0.32 -6.78 -7.58
C GLU A 80 0.51 -8.06 -7.41
N CYS A 81 1.82 -7.93 -7.22
CA CYS A 81 2.69 -9.06 -6.92
C CYS A 81 2.23 -9.82 -5.66
N MET A 82 1.94 -9.11 -4.57
CA MET A 82 1.48 -9.75 -3.34
C MET A 82 0.12 -10.43 -3.47
N LYS A 83 -0.78 -9.90 -4.31
CA LYS A 83 -2.05 -10.56 -4.63
C LYS A 83 -1.84 -11.88 -5.37
N GLU A 84 -0.89 -11.92 -6.29
CA GLU A 84 -0.57 -13.14 -7.03
C GLU A 84 -0.01 -14.22 -6.09
N VAL A 85 0.92 -13.85 -5.20
CA VAL A 85 1.45 -14.75 -4.16
C VAL A 85 0.35 -15.28 -3.25
N THR A 86 -0.59 -14.41 -2.83
CA THR A 86 -1.76 -14.81 -2.02
C THR A 86 -2.66 -15.77 -2.75
N THR A 87 -2.94 -15.50 -4.03
CA THR A 87 -3.78 -16.37 -4.86
C THR A 87 -3.12 -17.75 -5.02
N HIS A 88 -1.80 -17.78 -5.22
CA HIS A 88 -1.03 -19.01 -5.27
C HIS A 88 -1.14 -19.79 -3.96
N LEU A 89 -0.96 -19.15 -2.80
CA LEU A 89 -1.10 -19.81 -1.49
C LEU A 89 -2.46 -20.48 -1.32
N VAL A 90 -3.54 -19.76 -1.58
CA VAL A 90 -4.90 -20.29 -1.41
C VAL A 90 -5.15 -21.47 -2.36
N SER A 91 -4.73 -21.35 -3.62
CA SER A 91 -4.84 -22.44 -4.60
C SER A 91 -4.02 -23.66 -4.20
N TYR A 92 -2.79 -23.43 -3.71
CA TYR A 92 -1.86 -24.46 -3.30
C TYR A 92 -2.37 -25.24 -2.09
N LEU A 93 -2.86 -24.54 -1.05
CA LEU A 93 -3.48 -25.17 0.13
C LEU A 93 -4.76 -25.92 -0.22
N GLY A 94 -5.51 -25.47 -1.24
CA GLY A 94 -6.66 -26.20 -1.76
C GLY A 94 -6.30 -27.55 -2.38
N GLN A 95 -5.11 -27.67 -2.97
CA GLN A 95 -4.60 -28.91 -3.57
C GLN A 95 -3.82 -29.77 -2.55
N HIS A 96 -3.14 -29.11 -1.61
CA HIS A 96 -2.26 -29.73 -0.62
C HIS A 96 -2.61 -29.22 0.80
N PRO A 97 -3.68 -29.74 1.42
CA PRO A 97 -4.14 -29.24 2.72
C PRO A 97 -3.11 -29.44 3.84
N GLU A 98 -2.26 -30.46 3.74
CA GLU A 98 -1.23 -30.80 4.72
C GLU A 98 0.16 -30.22 4.40
N ALA A 99 0.29 -29.41 3.35
CA ALA A 99 1.61 -28.91 2.93
C ALA A 99 2.30 -28.07 4.00
N THR A 100 3.62 -28.12 4.04
CA THR A 100 4.43 -27.28 4.91
C THR A 100 4.72 -25.93 4.28
N TYR A 101 5.18 -24.98 5.10
CA TYR A 101 5.60 -23.66 4.61
C TYR A 101 6.72 -23.80 3.59
N GLU A 102 7.69 -24.67 3.88
CA GLU A 102 8.84 -24.97 3.03
C GLU A 102 8.43 -25.52 1.67
N GLU A 103 7.46 -26.45 1.63
CA GLU A 103 6.93 -27.01 0.38
C GLU A 103 6.20 -25.95 -0.45
N TRP A 104 5.44 -25.06 0.19
CA TRP A 104 4.81 -23.95 -0.51
C TRP A 104 5.84 -22.97 -1.09
N ILE A 105 6.87 -22.61 -0.32
CA ILE A 105 7.97 -21.76 -0.80
C ILE A 105 8.73 -22.44 -1.94
N ALA A 106 8.97 -23.75 -1.87
CA ALA A 106 9.60 -24.50 -2.96
C ALA A 106 8.77 -24.50 -4.25
N SER A 107 7.44 -24.54 -4.12
CA SER A 107 6.54 -24.41 -5.28
C SER A 107 6.55 -23.00 -5.87
N LEU A 108 6.74 -21.97 -5.05
CA LEU A 108 6.70 -20.57 -5.50
C LEU A 108 8.07 -20.08 -6.01
N HIS A 109 9.15 -20.51 -5.35
CA HIS A 109 10.54 -20.13 -5.61
C HIS A 109 11.43 -21.38 -5.61
N PRO A 110 11.41 -22.20 -6.67
CA PRO A 110 12.18 -23.45 -6.71
C PRO A 110 13.68 -23.22 -6.51
N ASP A 111 14.21 -22.12 -7.04
CA ASP A 111 15.62 -21.71 -6.91
C ASP A 111 16.03 -21.44 -5.45
N ASN A 112 15.07 -21.10 -4.58
CA ASN A 112 15.32 -20.81 -3.17
C ASN A 112 15.10 -22.03 -2.26
N ALA A 113 14.77 -23.19 -2.84
CA ALA A 113 14.53 -24.46 -2.16
C ALA A 113 15.47 -25.58 -2.62
N GLU A 114 16.49 -25.26 -3.44
CA GLU A 114 17.46 -26.23 -3.97
C GLU A 114 18.53 -26.65 -2.93
N TYR A 115 18.18 -26.68 -1.65
CA TYR A 115 19.06 -27.18 -0.61
C TYR A 115 18.83 -28.67 -0.40
N SER A 116 19.91 -29.45 -0.36
CA SER A 116 19.86 -30.92 -0.27
C SER A 116 19.25 -31.44 1.03
N ASP A 117 19.06 -30.56 2.03
CA ASP A 117 18.44 -30.82 3.31
C ASP A 117 16.95 -30.43 3.37
N GLY A 118 16.35 -30.02 2.23
CA GLY A 118 14.95 -29.59 2.16
C GLY A 118 14.68 -28.26 2.84
N ARG A 119 15.74 -27.52 3.22
CA ARG A 119 15.60 -26.17 3.77
C ARG A 119 15.36 -25.17 2.64
N ILE A 120 14.72 -24.07 3.00
CA ILE A 120 14.59 -22.90 2.13
C ILE A 120 15.55 -21.81 2.60
N ASP A 121 15.79 -20.81 1.75
CA ASP A 121 16.63 -19.66 2.10
C ASP A 121 16.17 -18.99 3.41
N HIS A 122 17.12 -18.73 4.32
CA HIS A 122 16.86 -18.07 5.61
C HIS A 122 16.10 -16.75 5.51
N ARG A 123 16.17 -16.04 4.37
CA ARG A 123 15.44 -14.80 4.11
C ARG A 123 13.92 -14.99 4.18
N PHE A 124 13.44 -16.21 4.06
CA PHE A 124 12.03 -16.55 4.23
C PHE A 124 11.61 -16.72 5.70
N TYR A 125 12.54 -16.76 6.66
CA TYR A 125 12.25 -16.88 8.09
C TYR A 125 12.45 -15.58 8.87
N VAL A 126 12.86 -14.49 8.23
CA VAL A 126 13.05 -13.21 8.92
C VAL A 126 11.71 -12.60 9.37
N GLU A 127 11.78 -11.71 10.37
CA GLU A 127 10.60 -11.04 10.91
C GLU A 127 9.77 -10.35 9.84
N ASP A 128 10.44 -9.68 8.92
CA ASP A 128 9.82 -8.92 7.83
C ASP A 128 9.54 -9.71 6.55
N SER A 129 9.65 -11.04 6.57
CA SER A 129 9.29 -11.84 5.41
C SER A 129 7.79 -11.79 5.14
N ASP A 130 7.39 -11.18 4.02
CA ASP A 130 5.98 -11.10 3.60
C ASP A 130 5.37 -12.49 3.40
N HIS A 131 6.15 -13.46 2.90
CA HIS A 131 5.68 -14.83 2.69
C HIS A 131 5.34 -15.52 4.01
N ARG A 132 6.19 -15.33 5.04
CA ARG A 132 5.95 -15.88 6.39
C ARG A 132 4.72 -15.24 7.03
N LYS A 133 4.61 -13.91 6.95
CA LYS A 133 3.44 -13.16 7.45
C LYS A 133 2.15 -13.69 6.81
N LEU A 134 2.16 -13.81 5.48
CA LEU A 134 1.02 -14.31 4.71
C LEU A 134 0.64 -15.76 5.05
N TRP A 135 1.63 -16.64 5.19
CA TRP A 135 1.38 -18.03 5.62
C TRP A 135 0.73 -18.08 7.00
N ASN A 136 1.31 -17.36 7.97
CA ASN A 136 0.83 -17.36 9.34
C ASN A 136 -0.59 -16.77 9.44
N GLU A 137 -0.86 -15.66 8.74
CA GLU A 137 -2.20 -15.08 8.64
C GLU A 137 -3.22 -16.08 8.08
N CYS A 138 -2.83 -16.85 7.06
CA CYS A 138 -3.69 -17.91 6.52
C CYS A 138 -3.94 -19.06 7.51
N MET A 139 -2.90 -19.50 8.22
CA MET A 139 -3.02 -20.57 9.22
C MET A 139 -3.87 -20.15 10.42
N GLU A 140 -3.76 -18.89 10.86
CA GLU A 140 -4.52 -18.33 11.98
C GLU A 140 -5.97 -18.05 11.59
N GLU A 141 -6.21 -17.31 10.50
CA GLU A 141 -7.53 -16.79 10.16
C GLU A 141 -8.38 -17.75 9.34
N VAL A 142 -7.77 -18.52 8.42
CA VAL A 142 -8.50 -19.33 7.45
C VAL A 142 -8.63 -20.77 7.92
N LEU A 143 -7.52 -21.37 8.36
CA LEU A 143 -7.47 -22.79 8.72
C LEU A 143 -7.59 -23.07 10.22
N ASN A 144 -7.43 -22.05 11.07
CA ASN A 144 -7.43 -22.17 12.52
C ASN A 144 -6.48 -23.27 13.04
N CYS A 145 -5.30 -23.34 12.43
CA CYS A 145 -4.26 -24.35 12.66
C CYS A 145 -2.98 -23.69 13.21
N PRO A 146 -2.95 -23.28 14.49
CA PRO A 146 -1.82 -22.54 15.05
C PRO A 146 -0.52 -23.36 15.10
N ASP A 147 -0.62 -24.70 15.06
CA ASP A 147 0.53 -25.61 15.08
C ASP A 147 1.44 -25.47 13.85
N ARG A 148 0.94 -24.87 12.77
CA ARG A 148 1.67 -24.68 11.50
C ARG A 148 2.23 -23.27 11.32
N ILE A 149 2.18 -22.44 12.37
CA ILE A 149 2.75 -21.10 12.36
C ILE A 149 4.28 -21.17 12.36
N VAL A 150 4.89 -20.41 11.46
CA VAL A 150 6.35 -20.35 11.30
C VAL A 150 6.92 -19.20 12.12
N LYS A 151 7.85 -19.55 13.02
CA LYS A 151 8.56 -18.60 13.88
C LYS A 151 9.65 -17.86 13.12
N THR A 152 10.02 -16.70 13.65
CA THR A 152 11.17 -15.95 13.15
C THR A 152 12.48 -16.65 13.48
N SER A 153 13.39 -16.72 12.52
CA SER A 153 14.79 -17.09 12.76
C SER A 153 15.67 -15.85 12.68
N THR A 154 16.45 -15.59 13.73
CA THR A 154 17.44 -14.51 13.80
C THR A 154 18.86 -15.01 13.62
N GLU A 155 19.07 -16.33 13.58
CA GLU A 155 20.40 -16.89 13.43
C GLU A 155 20.86 -16.75 11.98
N PRO A 156 22.00 -16.08 11.73
CA PRO A 156 22.56 -16.04 10.39
C PRO A 156 22.97 -17.46 9.99
N PRO A 157 22.53 -17.97 8.83
CA PRO A 157 22.89 -19.31 8.39
C PRO A 157 24.41 -19.43 8.23
N SER A 158 24.97 -20.51 8.76
CA SER A 158 26.35 -20.89 8.50
C SER A 158 26.43 -21.45 7.07
N TYR A 159 26.70 -20.58 6.10
CA TYR A 159 26.93 -20.98 4.72
C TYR A 159 28.30 -21.63 4.55
N ASN A 160 28.50 -22.80 5.14
CA ASN A 160 29.61 -23.66 4.76
C ASN A 160 29.27 -24.30 3.41
N ARG A 161 29.53 -23.58 2.30
CA ARG A 161 29.56 -24.19 0.96
C ARG A 161 30.69 -25.21 0.98
N LYS A 162 30.35 -26.50 0.86
CA LYS A 162 31.29 -27.58 0.58
C LYS A 162 31.65 -27.61 -0.89
#